data_AF-A0A258K1B6-F1
#
_entry.id   AF-A0A258K1B6-F1
#
_cell.length_a   1.000
_cell.length_b   1.000
_cell.length_c   1.000
_cell.angle_alpha   90.00
_cell.angle_beta   90.00
_cell.angle_gamma   90.00
#
_symmetry.space_group_name_H-M   'P 1'
#
loop_
_entity.id
_entity.type
_entity.pdbx_description
1 polymer ?
#
loop_
_entity_poly.entity_id
_entity_poly.type
_entity_poly.pdbx_seq_one_letter_code
_entity_poly.pdbx_strand_id
1 'polypeptide(L)' 'RWTMGHLLHWPRSRFQFIAYRVADLGIPMLRLARACGMPVLTWTVRSPQDRARCASGADQMIFETFRP' A
#
# COMPACT_ATOMS: atom_id res chain seq x y z
N ARG A 1 -14.30 -4.25 11.70
CA ARG A 1 -12.81 -4.20 11.73
C ARG A 1 -12.18 -5.14 10.69
N TRP A 2 -12.60 -6.40 10.58
CA TRP A 2 -12.08 -7.37 9.60
C TRP A 2 -12.30 -6.96 8.13
N THR A 3 -13.48 -6.47 7.77
CA THR A 3 -13.82 -6.10 6.38
C THR A 3 -12.89 -5.03 5.79
N MET A 4 -12.48 -4.04 6.58
CA MET A 4 -11.56 -2.96 6.15
C MET A 4 -10.12 -3.45 5.99
N GLY A 5 -9.56 -4.11 7.00
CA GLY A 5 -8.18 -4.61 6.91
C GLY A 5 -7.97 -5.65 5.82
N HIS A 6 -9.05 -6.34 5.43
CA HIS A 6 -9.06 -7.34 4.37
C HIS A 6 -9.65 -6.83 3.05
N LEU A 7 -9.86 -5.52 2.89
CA LEU A 7 -10.29 -4.90 1.63
C LEU A 7 -11.60 -5.45 1.03
N LEU A 8 -12.39 -6.21 1.80
CA LEU A 8 -13.60 -6.89 1.34
C LEU A 8 -14.76 -5.93 1.06
N HIS A 9 -14.61 -4.65 1.43
CA HIS A 9 -15.59 -3.61 1.14
C HIS A 9 -15.45 -2.99 -0.25
N TRP A 10 -14.49 -3.46 -1.08
CA TRP A 10 -14.31 -2.95 -2.43
C TRP A 10 -15.61 -2.89 -3.26
N PRO A 11 -16.52 -3.88 -3.25
CA PRO A 11 -17.78 -3.80 -4.01
C PRO A 11 -18.65 -2.59 -3.64
N ARG A 12 -18.54 -2.10 -2.40
CA ARG A 12 -19.29 -0.94 -1.90
C ARG A 12 -18.53 0.38 -2.10
N SER A 13 -17.26 0.43 -1.69
CA SER A 13 -16.48 1.68 -1.69
C SER A 13 -15.81 1.98 -3.02
N ARG A 14 -15.61 0.97 -3.87
CA ARG A 14 -15.03 1.08 -5.22
C ARG A 14 -13.76 1.93 -5.27
N PHE A 15 -12.86 1.70 -4.32
CA PHE A 15 -11.59 2.42 -4.28
C PHE A 15 -10.75 2.03 -5.50
N GLN A 16 -9.95 2.98 -5.97
CA GLN A 16 -9.13 2.85 -7.18
C GLN A 16 -7.64 2.70 -6.88
N PHE A 17 -7.25 2.85 -5.61
CA PHE A 17 -5.92 2.57 -5.12
C PHE A 17 -5.96 2.22 -3.64
N ILE A 18 -4.91 1.58 -3.15
CA ILE A 18 -4.70 1.30 -1.73
C ILE A 18 -3.44 2.02 -1.31
N ALA A 19 -3.49 2.80 -0.24
CA ALA A 19 -2.31 3.34 0.39
C ALA A 19 -2.08 2.61 1.71
N TYR A 20 -0.85 2.19 2.01
CA TYR A 20 -0.50 1.55 3.28
C TYR A 20 0.86 2.01 3.83
N ARG A 21 1.14 1.75 5.11
CA ARG A 21 2.46 2.04 5.69
C ARG A 21 3.48 1.02 5.19
N VAL A 22 4.71 1.46 4.90
CA VAL A 22 5.75 0.60 4.30
C VAL A 22 6.08 -0.65 5.13
N ALA A 23 6.00 -0.54 6.46
CA ALA A 23 6.22 -1.66 7.37
C ALA A 23 5.17 -2.78 7.25
N ASP A 24 4.00 -2.46 6.70
CA ASP A 24 2.83 -3.33 6.66
C ASP A 24 2.55 -3.89 5.24
N LEU A 25 3.41 -3.61 4.25
CA LEU A 25 3.27 -4.11 2.87
C LEU A 25 3.33 -5.65 2.75
N GLY A 26 3.81 -6.35 3.78
CA GLY A 26 3.87 -7.81 3.81
C GLY A 26 2.50 -8.51 3.92
N ILE A 27 1.42 -7.77 4.17
CA ILE A 27 0.08 -8.33 4.34
C ILE A 27 -0.37 -9.04 3.04
N PRO A 28 -0.83 -10.31 3.11
CA PRO A 28 -1.25 -11.08 1.93
C PRO A 28 -2.28 -10.37 1.04
N MET A 29 -3.21 -9.63 1.66
CA MET A 29 -4.26 -8.90 0.97
C MET A 29 -3.73 -7.86 -0.03
N LEU A 30 -2.70 -7.11 0.36
CA LEU A 30 -2.12 -6.08 -0.51
C LEU A 30 -1.43 -6.72 -1.71
N ARG A 31 -0.73 -7.85 -1.49
CA ARG A 31 -0.11 -8.62 -2.58
C ARG A 31 -1.15 -9.14 -3.56
N LEU A 32 -2.26 -9.69 -3.06
CA LEU A 32 -3.36 -10.17 -3.89
C LEU A 32 -4.03 -9.01 -4.65
N ALA A 33 -4.36 -7.91 -3.97
CA ALA A 33 -4.98 -6.76 -4.61
C ALA A 33 -4.10 -6.19 -5.73
N ARG A 34 -2.80 -6.05 -5.48
CA ARG A 34 -1.81 -5.62 -6.47
C ARG A 34 -1.74 -6.57 -7.66
N ALA A 35 -1.71 -7.89 -7.40
CA ALA A 35 -1.73 -8.90 -8.46
C ALA A 35 -3.01 -8.84 -9.32
N CYS A 36 -4.13 -8.39 -8.73
CA CYS A 36 -5.39 -8.15 -9.45
C CYS A 36 -5.44 -6.76 -10.15
N GLY A 37 -4.32 -6.03 -10.22
CA GLY A 37 -4.24 -4.74 -10.92
C GLY A 37 -4.65 -3.52 -10.11
N MET A 38 -4.88 -3.65 -8.79
CA MET A 38 -5.12 -2.50 -7.92
C MET A 38 -3.80 -1.76 -7.64
N PRO A 39 -3.68 -0.46 -7.95
CA PRO A 39 -2.51 0.33 -7.57
C PRO A 39 -2.28 0.34 -6.07
N VAL A 40 -1.06 -0.01 -5.64
CA VAL A 40 -0.65 0.03 -4.23
C VAL A 40 0.40 1.11 -4.01
N LEU A 41 0.08 2.08 -3.16
CA LEU A 41 0.95 3.15 -2.74
C LEU A 41 1.42 2.91 -1.31
N THR A 42 2.59 3.45 -0.95
CA THR A 42 3.10 3.35 0.41
C THR A 42 3.64 4.65 0.98
N TRP A 43 3.54 4.83 2.30
CA TRP A 43 4.09 5.97 3.03
C TRP A 43 5.05 5.56 4.15
N THR A 44 5.65 6.55 4.84
CA THR A 44 6.66 6.38 5.92
C THR A 44 7.94 5.66 5.47
N VAL A 45 8.40 5.91 4.25
CA VAL A 45 9.71 5.40 3.78
C VAL A 45 10.82 6.30 4.30
N ARG A 46 11.60 5.85 5.30
CA ARG A 46 12.62 6.67 5.97
C ARG A 46 14.04 6.10 5.87
N SER A 47 14.18 4.83 5.53
CA SER A 47 15.47 4.13 5.46
C SER A 47 15.69 3.44 4.10
N PRO A 48 16.95 3.08 3.75
CA PRO A 48 17.22 2.22 2.59
C PRO A 48 16.48 0.88 2.63
N GLN A 49 16.29 0.31 3.82
CA GLN A 49 15.54 -0.93 4.01
C GLN A 49 14.05 -0.74 3.68
N ASP A 50 13.46 0.38 4.07
CA ASP A 50 12.09 0.72 3.69
C ASP A 50 11.97 0.91 2.18
N ARG A 51 12.97 1.51 1.53
CA ARG A 51 12.99 1.66 0.07
C ARG A 51 13.00 0.29 -0.62
N ALA A 52 13.78 -0.68 -0.12
CA ALA A 52 13.80 -2.04 -0.66
C ALA A 52 12.44 -2.75 -0.46
N ARG A 53 11.78 -2.54 0.69
CA ARG A 53 10.41 -3.04 0.92
C ARG A 53 9.41 -2.39 -0.01
N CYS A 54 9.49 -1.08 -0.22
CA CYS A 54 8.64 -0.40 -1.18
C CYS A 54 8.84 -0.96 -2.60
N ALA A 55 10.09 -1.09 -3.06
CA ALA A 55 10.39 -1.57 -4.41
C ALA A 55 9.83 -2.97 -4.69
N SER A 56 9.74 -3.82 -3.66
CA SER A 56 9.15 -5.16 -3.79
C SER A 56 7.62 -5.17 -3.60
N GLY A 57 7.06 -4.28 -2.77
CA GLY A 57 5.69 -4.39 -2.28
C GLY A 57 4.70 -3.31 -2.74
N ALA A 58 5.15 -2.23 -3.36
CA ALA A 58 4.29 -1.12 -3.78
C ALA A 58 4.68 -0.61 -5.18
N ASP A 59 3.72 0.03 -5.84
CA ASP A 59 3.88 0.64 -7.16
C ASP A 59 4.42 2.07 -7.07
N GLN A 60 4.15 2.78 -5.96
CA GLN A 60 4.62 4.15 -5.76
C GLN A 60 4.80 4.52 -4.27
N MET A 61 5.82 5.35 -3.99
CA MET A 61 6.01 5.99 -2.68
C MET A 61 5.29 7.33 -2.61
N ILE A 62 4.60 7.56 -1.51
CA ILE A 62 4.04 8.86 -1.11
C ILE A 62 5.10 9.58 -0.26
N PHE A 63 5.51 10.76 -0.71
CA PHE A 63 6.43 11.61 0.03
C PHE A 63 5.68 12.42 1.09
N GLU A 64 5.91 12.12 2.37
CA GLU A 64 5.25 12.81 3.50
C GLU A 64 5.97 14.10 3.91
N THR A 65 7.20 14.33 3.46
CA THR A 65 8.04 15.45 3.90
C THR A 65 8.61 16.22 2.70
N PHE A 66 7.73 16.60 1.78
CA PHE A 66 8.06 17.62 0.79
C PHE A 66 7.99 18.99 1.49
N ARG A 67 9.13 19.69 1.62
CA ARG A 67 9.16 21.12 1.93
C ARG A 67 9.47 21.84 0.60
N PRO A 68 8.57 22.72 0.11
CA PRO A 68 8.75 23.42 -1.16
C PRO A 68 9.98 24.34 -1.15
#